data_AF-W9UYW7-F1
#
_entry.id   AF-W9UYW7-F1
#
_cell.length_a   1.000
_cell.length_b   1.000
_cell.length_c   1.000
_cell.angle_alpha   90.00
_cell.angle_beta   90.00
_cell.angle_gamma   90.00
#
_symmetry.space_group_name_H-M   'P 1'
#
loop_
_entity.id
_entity.type
_entity.pdbx_description
1 polymer ?
#
loop_
_entity_poly.entity_id
_entity_poly.type
_entity_poly.pdbx_seq_one_letter_code
_entity_poly.pdbx_strand_id
1 'polypeptide(L)' 'MARSSYRSPVDAEIAAFVARLDADLREYFEERAAIAEFDGGLSRSDAERQAYDLTRDLLQRRHPRDDAVDPWA' A
#
# COMPACT_ATOMS: atom_id res chain seq x y z
N MET A 1 -0.54 -6.29 -19.09
CA MET A 1 -1.15 -5.65 -17.91
C MET A 1 -1.87 -6.73 -17.12
N ALA A 2 -1.30 -7.17 -15.99
CA ALA A 2 -1.92 -8.20 -15.16
C ALA A 2 -3.21 -7.60 -14.56
N ARG A 3 -4.34 -8.22 -14.89
CA ARG A 3 -5.65 -7.84 -14.37
C ARG A 3 -5.77 -8.50 -13.00
N SER A 4 -5.13 -7.93 -11.97
CA SER A 4 -5.29 -8.45 -10.61
C SER A 4 -6.78 -8.47 -10.27
N SER A 5 -7.25 -9.65 -9.85
CA SER A 5 -8.63 -9.95 -9.48
C SER A 5 -9.01 -9.38 -8.12
N TYR A 6 -8.16 -8.53 -7.53
CA TYR A 6 -8.42 -7.96 -6.23
C TYR A 6 -9.68 -7.09 -6.25
N ARG A 7 -10.57 -7.33 -5.29
CA ARG A 7 -11.81 -6.58 -5.13
C ARG A 7 -11.45 -5.14 -4.75
N SER A 8 -12.00 -4.16 -5.45
CA SER A 8 -11.70 -2.74 -5.18
C SER A 8 -11.86 -2.43 -3.69
N PRO A 9 -10.91 -1.72 -3.05
CA PRO A 9 -10.97 -1.39 -1.63
C PRO A 9 -12.32 -0.77 -1.23
N VAL A 10 -12.78 -1.04 -0.01
CA VAL A 10 -14.05 -0.54 0.53
C VAL A 10 -14.01 0.98 0.69
N ASP A 11 -12.88 1.49 1.16
CA ASP A 11 -12.66 2.93 1.32
C ASP A 11 -12.28 3.58 -0.02
N ALA A 12 -12.98 4.66 -0.38
CA ALA A 12 -12.78 5.36 -1.65
C ALA A 12 -11.39 6.04 -1.74
N GLU A 13 -10.84 6.52 -0.62
CA GLU A 13 -9.49 7.10 -0.59
C GLU A 13 -8.44 6.03 -0.86
N ILE A 14 -8.57 4.88 -0.19
CA ILE A 14 -7.68 3.73 -0.36
C ILE A 14 -7.79 3.21 -1.79
N ALA A 15 -9.01 3.10 -2.34
CA ALA A 15 -9.22 2.67 -3.73
C ALA A 15 -8.53 3.61 -4.72
N ALA A 16 -8.65 4.92 -4.51
CA ALA A 16 -7.99 5.90 -5.36
C ALA A 16 -6.47 5.85 -5.20
N PHE A 17 -5.94 5.57 -4.00
CA PHE A 17 -4.51 5.38 -3.76
C PHE A 17 -3.98 4.15 -4.50
N VAL A 18 -4.62 3.00 -4.33
CA VAL A 18 -4.22 1.73 -4.97
C VAL A 18 -4.26 1.83 -6.50
N ALA A 19 -5.21 2.58 -7.06
CA ALA A 19 -5.30 2.81 -8.50
C ALA A 19 -4.10 3.56 -9.10
N ARG A 20 -3.30 4.25 -8.27
CA ARG A 20 -2.12 5.02 -8.69
C ARG A 20 -0.81 4.25 -8.49
N LEU A 21 -0.86 3.09 -7.83
CA LEU A 21 0.33 2.28 -7.54
C LEU A 21 0.82 1.57 -8.81
N ASP A 22 2.13 1.36 -8.89
CA ASP A 22 2.70 0.41 -9.82
C ASP A 22 2.33 -1.03 -9.44
N ALA A 23 2.67 -1.99 -10.31
CA ALA A 23 2.30 -3.39 -10.13
C ALA A 23 2.87 -3.97 -8.82
N ASP A 24 4.11 -3.65 -8.47
CA ASP A 24 4.79 -4.21 -7.30
C ASP A 24 4.18 -3.66 -6.00
N LEU A 25 3.92 -2.36 -5.93
CA LEU A 25 3.31 -1.74 -4.76
C LEU A 25 1.84 -2.15 -4.62
N ARG A 26 1.15 -2.35 -5.75
CA ARG A 26 -0.20 -2.87 -5.76
C ARG A 26 -0.23 -4.30 -5.23
N GLU A 27 0.62 -5.18 -5.72
CA GLU A 27 0.72 -6.56 -5.23
C GLU A 27 1.05 -6.58 -3.73
N TYR A 28 2.01 -5.77 -3.29
CA TYR A 28 2.32 -5.62 -1.86
C TYR A 28 1.10 -5.21 -1.04
N PHE A 29 0.33 -4.21 -1.48
CA PHE A 29 -0.92 -3.81 -0.81
C PHE A 29 -1.89 -4.99 -0.70
N GLU A 30 -2.12 -5.70 -1.80
CA GLU A 30 -3.09 -6.80 -1.89
C GLU A 30 -2.71 -7.96 -0.98
N GLU A 31 -1.43 -8.33 -0.92
CA GLU A 31 -0.91 -9.34 -0.01
C GLU A 31 -1.04 -8.93 1.45
N ARG A 32 -0.66 -7.70 1.80
CA ARG A 32 -0.77 -7.21 3.19
C ARG A 32 -2.22 -7.16 3.66
N ALA A 33 -3.13 -6.75 2.79
CA ALA A 33 -4.55 -6.72 3.10
C ALA A 33 -5.12 -8.14 3.28
N ALA A 34 -4.76 -9.08 2.39
CA ALA A 34 -5.20 -10.47 2.52
C ALA A 34 -4.68 -11.13 3.82
N ILE A 35 -3.40 -10.92 4.16
CA ILE A 35 -2.82 -11.44 5.41
C ILE A 35 -3.55 -10.84 6.62
N ALA A 36 -3.78 -9.52 6.63
CA ALA A 36 -4.44 -8.87 7.75
C ALA A 36 -5.90 -9.32 7.93
N GLU A 37 -6.63 -9.60 6.84
CA GLU A 37 -8.00 -10.12 6.88
C GLU A 37 -8.04 -11.58 7.34
N PHE A 38 -7.33 -12.48 6.66
CA PHE A 38 -7.48 -13.92 6.86
C PHE A 38 -6.64 -14.46 8.02
N ASP A 39 -5.38 -14.04 8.13
CA ASP A 39 -4.47 -14.52 9.18
C ASP A 39 -4.55 -13.63 10.42
N GLY A 40 -4.79 -12.32 10.23
CA GLY A 40 -4.94 -11.34 11.30
C GLY A 40 -6.34 -11.24 11.90
N GLY A 41 -7.36 -11.81 11.23
CA GLY A 41 -8.75 -11.78 11.67
C GLY A 41 -9.39 -10.38 11.68
N LEU A 42 -8.80 -9.41 10.97
CA LEU A 42 -9.35 -8.06 10.87
C LEU A 42 -10.57 -8.03 9.94
N SER A 43 -11.44 -7.04 10.17
CA SER A 43 -12.45 -6.71 9.18
C SER A 43 -11.75 -6.26 7.89
N ARG A 44 -12.38 -6.49 6.73
CA ARG A 44 -11.84 -6.07 5.44
C ARG A 44 -11.43 -4.60 5.41
N SER A 45 -12.24 -3.70 5.98
CA SER A 45 -11.92 -2.27 6.05
C SER A 45 -10.68 -1.99 6.91
N ASP A 46 -10.52 -2.69 8.03
CA ASP A 46 -9.35 -2.50 8.91
C ASP A 46 -8.09 -3.11 8.30
N ALA A 47 -8.23 -4.26 7.63
CA ALA A 47 -7.16 -4.92 6.88
C ALA A 47 -6.65 -4.04 5.73
N GLU A 48 -7.55 -3.48 4.92
CA GLU A 48 -7.21 -2.55 3.84
C GLU A 48 -6.56 -1.28 4.37
N ARG A 49 -7.00 -0.75 5.52
CA ARG A 49 -6.40 0.42 6.16
C ARG A 49 -4.99 0.13 6.68
N GLN A 50 -4.78 -1.01 7.30
CA GLN A 50 -3.44 -1.44 7.72
C GLN A 50 -2.51 -1.62 6.51
N ALA A 51 -3.00 -2.25 5.44
CA ALA A 51 -2.23 -2.42 4.21
C ALA A 51 -1.87 -1.07 3.58
N TYR A 52 -2.82 -0.12 3.54
CA TYR A 52 -2.58 1.24 3.06
C TYR A 52 -1.43 1.93 3.80
N ASP A 53 -1.42 1.88 5.13
CA ASP A 53 -0.36 2.50 5.95
C ASP A 53 1.02 1.86 5.65
N LEU A 54 1.07 0.53 5.55
CA LEU A 54 2.30 -0.20 5.21
C LEU A 54 2.79 0.13 3.79
N THR A 55 1.89 0.18 2.80
CA THR A 55 2.25 0.50 1.42
C THR A 55 2.71 1.95 1.29
N ARG A 56 2.11 2.89 2.02
CA ARG A 56 2.57 4.28 2.07
C ARG A 56 3.96 4.42 2.65
N ASP A 57 4.25 3.75 3.76
CA ASP A 57 5.58 3.75 4.36
C ASP A 57 6.61 3.13 3.41
N LEU A 58 6.28 2.02 2.73
CA LEU A 58 7.16 1.43 1.72
C LEU A 58 7.42 2.40 0.55
N LEU A 59 6.38 3.06 0.03
CA LEU A 59 6.51 4.06 -1.04
C LEU A 59 7.41 5.24 -0.60
N GLN A 60 7.25 5.71 0.63
CA GLN A 60 8.09 6.78 1.20
C GLN A 60 9.55 6.35 1.39
N ARG A 61 9.83 5.05 1.59
CA ARG A 61 11.20 4.53 1.66
C ARG A 61 11.79 4.28 0.28
N ARG A 62 10.95 3.89 -0.70
CA ARG A 62 11.35 3.72 -2.11
C ARG A 62 11.70 5.03 -2.78
N HIS A 63 11.03 6.12 -2.40
CA HIS A 63 11.51 7.45 -2.68
C HIS A 63 12.64 7.74 -1.68
N PRO A 64 13.93 7.68 -2.04
CA PRO A 64 14.94 8.29 -1.18
C PRO A 64 14.49 9.72 -0.91
N ARG A 65 14.67 10.20 0.32
CA ARG A 65 14.61 11.64 0.59
C ARG A 65 15.58 12.28 -0.39
N ASP A 66 15.06 12.89 -1.44
CA ASP A 66 15.80 13.79 -2.34
C ASP A 66 16.38 14.98 -1.54
N ASP A 67 16.01 15.10 -0.27
CA ASP A 67 16.50 16.10 0.68
C ASP A 67 17.74 15.69 1.50
N ALA A 68 18.51 14.68 1.08
CA ALA A 68 19.90 14.57 1.55
C ALA A 68 20.82 15.50 0.74
N VAL A 69 20.44 16.79 0.65
CA VAL A 69 21.44 17.84 0.76
C VAL A 69 21.93 17.73 2.21
N ASP A 70 22.96 16.92 2.42
CA ASP A 70 23.79 17.08 3.61
C ASP A 70 24.96 17.97 3.18
N PRO A 71 24.85 19.29 3.42
CA PRO A 71 25.97 20.19 3.28
C PRO A 71 26.86 19.89 4.47
N TRP A 72 28.00 19.22 4.25
CA TRP A 72 29.14 19.40 5.15
C TRP A 72 29.89 20.63 4.65
N ALA A 73 29.64 21.85 5.13
CA ALA A 73 29.33 22.30 6.50
C ALA A 73 30.22 21.70 7.61
#